data_AF-A0A381U385-F1
#
_entry.id   AF-A0A381U385-F1
#
_cell.length_a   1.000
_cell.length_b   1.000
_cell.length_c   1.000
_cell.angle_alpha   90.00
_cell.angle_beta   90.00
_cell.angle_gamma   90.00
#
_symmetry.space_group_name_H-M   'P 1'
#
loop_
_entity.id
_entity.type
_entity.pdbx_description
1 polymer ?
#
loop_
_entity_poly.entity_id
_entity_poly.type
_entity_poly.pdbx_seq_one_letter_code
_entity_poly.pdbx_strand_id
1 'polypeptide(L)' 'MVEKVLGWIRSLTEVGLALVALGVVLQIIFGAAVPFLGIDMIGSVVGLVKQLGSEGLIGLVAIWVLWGIYSKQ' A
#
# COMPACT_ATOMS: atom_id res chain seq x y z
N MET A 1 -23.75 -18.36 9.75
CA MET A 1 -22.81 -18.94 8.74
C MET A 1 -21.84 -17.90 8.19
N VAL A 2 -22.32 -16.72 7.79
CA VAL A 2 -21.49 -15.61 7.28
C VAL A 2 -20.42 -15.17 8.29
N GLU A 3 -20.73 -15.11 9.59
CA GLU A 3 -19.77 -14.77 10.65
C GLU A 3 -18.60 -15.77 10.73
N LYS A 4 -18.87 -17.06 10.52
CA LYS A 4 -17.84 -18.10 10.50
C LYS A 4 -16.92 -17.89 9.30
N VAL A 5 -17.47 -17.61 8.13
CA VAL A 5 -16.70 -17.31 6.91
C VAL A 5 -15.86 -16.04 7.07
N LEU A 6 -16.44 -14.98 7.64
CA LEU A 6 -15.71 -13.76 7.99
C LEU A 6 -14.55 -14.03 8.95
N GLY A 7 -14.75 -14.88 9.96
CA GLY A 7 -13.70 -15.30 10.88
C GLY A 7 -12.55 -16.01 10.16
N TRP A 8 -12.84 -16.94 9.26
CA TRP A 8 -11.83 -17.63 8.46
C TRP A 8 -11.06 -16.69 7.54
N ILE A 9 -11.76 -15.78 6.85
CA ILE A 9 -11.13 -14.78 5.99
C ILE A 9 -10.18 -13.91 6.82
N ARG A 10 -10.62 -13.44 7.98
CA ARG A 10 -9.81 -12.60 8.86
C ARG A 10 -8.54 -13.32 9.32
N SER A 11 -8.64 -14.54 9.82
CA SER A 11 -7.47 -15.32 10.22
C SER A 11 -6.52 -15.57 9.05
N LEU A 12 -7.05 -15.85 7.85
CA LEU A 12 -6.21 -16.03 6.66
C LEU A 12 -5.51 -14.73 6.25
N THR A 13 -6.20 -13.59 6.34
CA THR A 13 -5.61 -12.27 6.10
C THR A 13 -4.53 -11.94 7.13
N GLU A 14 -4.73 -12.25 8.41
CA GLU A 14 -3.72 -12.06 9.46
C GLU A 14 -2.47 -12.90 9.19
N VAL A 15 -2.63 -14.16 8.78
CA VAL A 15 -1.52 -15.03 8.38
C VAL A 15 -0.82 -14.48 7.13
N GLY A 16 -1.58 -14.10 6.11
CA GLY A 16 -1.03 -13.51 4.88
C GLY A 16 -0.23 -12.23 5.17
N LEU A 17 -0.74 -11.36 6.05
CA LEU A 17 -0.07 -10.14 6.46
C LEU A 17 1.25 -10.44 7.20
N ALA A 18 1.25 -11.43 8.10
CA ALA A 18 2.46 -11.85 8.79
C ALA A 18 3.52 -12.39 7.81
N LEU A 19 3.11 -13.13 6.77
CA LEU A 19 4.01 -13.62 5.73
C LEU A 19 4.59 -12.47 4.88
N VAL A 20 3.78 -11.46 4.55
CA VAL A 20 4.26 -10.25 3.85
C VAL A 20 5.28 -9.51 4.71
N ALA A 21 4.98 -9.29 5.99
CA ALA A 21 5.91 -8.63 6.91
C ALA A 21 7.24 -9.39 7.02
N LEU A 22 7.19 -10.72 7.12
CA LEU A 22 8.38 -11.57 7.12
C LEU A 22 9.19 -11.43 5.82
N GLY A 23 8.53 -11.42 4.67
CA GLY A 23 9.19 -11.22 3.37
C GLY A 23 9.89 -9.86 3.26
N VAL A 24 9.27 -8.79 3.77
CA VAL A 24 9.89 -7.45 3.82
C VAL A 24 11.15 -7.45 4.68
N VAL A 25 11.12 -8.05 5.88
CA VAL A 25 12.29 -8.14 6.76
C VAL A 25 13.43 -8.89 6.08
N LEU A 26 13.13 -10.01 5.42
CA LEU A 26 14.14 -10.80 4.71
C LEU A 26 14.72 -10.02 3.53
N GLN A 27 13.91 -9.27 2.80
CA GLN A 27 14.39 -8.43 1.70
C GLN A 27 15.36 -7.33 2.17
N ILE A 28 15.11 -6.75 3.35
CA ILE A 28 16.01 -5.75 3.96
C ILE A 28 17.36 -6.38 4.32
N ILE A 29 17.37 -7.59 4.87
CA ILE A 29 18.60 -8.28 5.29
C ILE A 29 19.46 -8.67 4.08
N PHE A 30 18.84 -9.20 3.03
CA PHE A 30 19.57 -9.71 1.86
C PHE A 30 19.85 -8.65 0.78
N GLY A 31 19.21 -7.47 0.84
CA GLY A 31 19.48 -6.33 -0.03
C GLY A 31 19.02 -6.48 -1.49
N ALA A 32 18.43 -7.62 -1.84
CA ALA A 32 17.86 -7.91 -3.15
C ALA A 32 16.53 -8.65 -2.99
N ALA A 33 15.74 -8.75 -4.07
CA ALA A 33 14.52 -9.55 -4.08
C ALA A 33 14.82 -10.94 -3.50
N VAL A 34 14.04 -11.32 -2.50
CA VAL A 34 14.30 -12.50 -1.69
C VAL A 34 14.35 -13.74 -2.61
N PRO A 35 15.48 -14.46 -2.71
CA PRO A 35 15.72 -15.43 -3.78
C PRO A 35 14.69 -16.56 -3.90
N PHE A 36 14.01 -16.90 -2.79
CA PHE A 36 13.01 -17.97 -2.73
C PHE A 36 11.58 -17.50 -2.98
N LEU A 37 11.30 -16.19 -2.97
CA LEU A 37 9.98 -15.65 -3.27
C LEU A 37 9.91 -15.06 -4.68
N GLY A 38 11.04 -14.62 -5.25
CA GLY A 38 11.09 -14.05 -6.62
C GLY A 38 10.26 -12.78 -6.80
N ILE A 39 9.74 -12.20 -5.72
CA ILE A 39 8.84 -11.04 -5.70
C ILE A 39 9.50 -9.92 -4.89
N ASP A 40 9.42 -8.70 -5.40
CA ASP A 40 9.81 -7.48 -4.70
C ASP A 40 8.64 -6.96 -3.85
N MET A 41 8.65 -7.31 -2.55
CA MET A 41 7.60 -6.86 -1.63
C MET A 41 7.73 -5.38 -1.30
N ILE A 42 8.95 -4.88 -1.11
CA ILE A 42 9.19 -3.47 -0.77
C ILE A 42 8.74 -2.58 -1.94
N GLY A 43 9.11 -2.93 -3.17
CA GLY A 43 8.68 -2.22 -4.38
C GLY A 43 7.16 -2.22 -4.56
N SER A 44 6.48 -3.33 -4.23
CA SER A 44 5.02 -3.42 -4.28
C SER A 44 4.35 -2.48 -3.27
N VAL A 45 4.83 -2.44 -2.01
CA VAL A 45 4.29 -1.54 -0.97
C VAL A 45 4.58 -0.07 -1.30
N VAL A 46 5.80 0.24 -1.71
CA VAL A 46 6.18 1.61 -2.12
C VAL A 46 5.39 2.05 -3.35
N GLY A 47 5.13 1.15 -4.30
CA GLY A 47 4.29 1.41 -5.47
C GLY A 47 2.87 1.80 -5.08
N LEU A 48 2.25 1.04 -4.16
CA LEU A 48 0.93 1.38 -3.63
C LEU A 48 0.92 2.73 -2.90
N VAL A 49 1.90 2.96 -2.01
CA VAL A 49 2.02 4.25 -1.31
C VAL A 49 2.22 5.41 -2.28
N LYS A 50 2.96 5.22 -3.38
CA LYS A 50 3.09 6.22 -4.44
C LYS A 50 1.78 6.48 -5.17
N GLN A 51 0.99 5.44 -5.47
CA GLN A 51 -0.34 5.60 -6.09
C GLN A 51 -1.31 6.33 -5.16
N LEU A 52 -1.23 6.08 -3.86
CA LEU A 52 -2.02 6.81 -2.86
C LEU A 52 -1.48 8.23 -2.62
N GLY A 53 -0.16 8.43 -2.73
CA GLY A 53 0.50 9.73 -2.56
C GLY A 53 0.40 10.64 -3.79
N SER A 54 0.20 10.09 -4.99
CA SER A 54 -0.18 10.89 -6.16
C SER A 54 -1.51 11.62 -5.93
N GLU A 55 -2.41 11.07 -5.10
CA GLU A 55 -3.61 11.78 -4.65
C GLU A 55 -3.29 13.01 -3.79
N GLY A 56 -2.17 13.04 -3.05
CA GLY A 56 -1.70 14.21 -2.30
C GLY A 56 -1.22 15.36 -3.22
N LEU A 57 -0.65 15.01 -4.37
CA LEU A 57 -0.37 15.95 -5.45
C LEU A 57 -1.67 16.44 -6.11
N ILE A 58 -2.62 15.53 -6.36
CA ILE A 58 -3.98 15.87 -6.81
C ILE A 58 -4.69 16.78 -5.79
N GLY A 59 -4.48 16.61 -4.48
CA GLY A 59 -5.04 17.45 -3.43
C GLY A 59 -4.50 18.88 -3.47
N LEU A 60 -3.19 19.05 -3.72
CA LEU A 60 -2.58 20.37 -3.95
C LEU A 60 -3.10 21.01 -5.25
N VAL A 61 -3.32 20.23 -6.30
CA VAL A 61 -3.95 20.70 -7.56
C VAL A 61 -5.40 21.12 -7.33
N ALA A 62 -6.17 20.37 -6.53
CA ALA A 62 -7.55 20.70 -6.19
C ALA A 62 -7.66 22.03 -5.43
N ILE A 63 -6.76 22.29 -4.47
CA ILE A 63 -6.69 23.58 -3.76
C ILE A 63 -6.36 24.72 -4.73
N TRP A 64 -5.45 24.51 -5.67
CA TRP A 64 -5.09 25.51 -6.67
C TRP A 64 -6.24 25.87 -7.62
N VAL A 65 -7.03 24.88 -8.05
CA VAL A 65 -8.23 25.08 -8.87
C VAL A 65 -9.30 25.86 -8.10
N LEU A 66 -9.56 25.47 -6.84
CA LEU A 66 -10.52 26.18 -5.98
C LEU A 66 -10.10 27.63 -5.75
N TRP A 67 -8.81 27.88 -5.53
CA TRP A 67 -8.27 29.23 -5.41
C TRP A 67 -8.42 30.05 -6.69
N GLY A 68 -8.19 29.45 -7.87
CA GLY A 68 -8.38 30.12 -9.16
C GLY A 68 -9.83 30.50 -9.46
N ILE A 69 -10.80 29.73 -8.96
CA ILE A 69 -12.23 30.05 -9.06
C ILE A 69 -12.58 31.20 -8.10
N TYR A 70 -12.13 31.13 -6.85
CA TYR A 70 -12.44 32.15 -5.83
C TYR A 70 -11.71 33.48 -6.05
N SER A 71 -10.50 33.45 -6.63
CA SER A 71 -9.69 34.64 -6.90
C SER A 71 -10.17 35.46 -8.12
N LYS A 72 -11.13 34.94 -8.90
CA LYS A 72 -11.74 35.65 -10.04
C LYS A 72 -13.07 36.35 -9.70
N GLN A 73 -13.49 36.29 -8.43
CA GLN A 73 -14.50 37.18 -7.86
C GLN A 73 -13.82 38.37 -7.20
#